data_AF-A0A5M8Q494-F1
#
_entry.id   AF-A0A5M8Q494-F1
#
_cell.length_a   1.000
_cell.length_b   1.000
_cell.length_c   1.000
_cell.angle_alpha   90.00
_cell.angle_beta   90.00
_cell.angle_gamma   90.00
#
_symmetry.space_group_name_H-M   'P 1'
#
loop_
_entity.id
_entity.type
_entity.pdbx_description
1 polymer ?
#
loop_
_entity_poly.entity_id
_entity_poly.type
_entity_poly.pdbx_seq_one_letter_code
_entity_poly.pdbx_strand_id
1 'polypeptide(L)'
;MAGDDIQPQQAPSLNLPKSDSTVQVHIINTTCDVVVPADAFVQPVLKGQETLNLPTFAFLVVNEKLGKTIMFDLGCRKDWWNFAPVAHNIFKKAIPGLSVSKGINEILQDGGVDLNKIDGIVWSHWHWDHTGDPSLFPHSAELIVGPGFKEALMPGYPVKKDAHMLETDFEGRNVREISFDGNTKIGQYPSYDFFGDGSFYLLDVPGHAVGHISGLARTTPDTFVLMGGDVCHYGGSFRPTPYAPMPSTIPQSVVLDQQRFSHPCPCSIFTACHPDPENARTSPYYKVTEKEGSWYADPPVAQRSINRLVEFDADENVFVAIAHDIGLIDVCEWFPKGTVNDWKKKGWKEKSQWGFLNELPVDGKSGRPWIVPGLVRDGKVVTGDDA
;
A
#
# COMPACT_ATOMS: atom_id res chain seq x y z
N MET A 1 -34.77 3.65 -0.43
CA MET A 1 -34.97 2.25 -0.88
C MET A 1 -33.68 1.83 -1.56
N ALA A 2 -33.08 0.70 -1.18
CA ALA A 2 -31.95 0.16 -1.93
C ALA A 2 -32.50 -0.21 -3.32
N GLY A 3 -32.05 0.49 -4.36
CA GLY A 3 -32.41 0.16 -5.75
C GLY A 3 -31.78 -1.18 -6.16
N ASP A 4 -32.18 -1.72 -7.31
CA ASP A 4 -31.64 -2.97 -7.85
C ASP A 4 -30.10 -2.93 -7.98
N ASP A 5 -29.47 -4.10 -8.09
CA ASP A 5 -28.04 -4.20 -8.31
C ASP A 5 -27.64 -3.65 -9.70
N ILE A 6 -26.58 -2.85 -9.71
CA ILE A 6 -26.01 -2.27 -10.92
C ILE A 6 -25.17 -3.36 -11.60
N GLN A 7 -25.45 -3.62 -12.87
CA GLN A 7 -24.64 -4.55 -13.65
C GLN A 7 -23.25 -3.93 -13.91
N PRO A 8 -22.15 -4.61 -13.55
CA PRO A 8 -20.81 -4.12 -13.82
C PRO A 8 -20.55 -3.94 -15.31
N GLN A 9 -19.88 -2.84 -15.67
CA GLN A 9 -19.34 -2.66 -17.02
C GLN A 9 -18.10 -3.54 -17.20
N GLN A 10 -17.79 -3.92 -18.44
CA GLN A 10 -16.56 -4.65 -18.73
C GLN A 10 -15.35 -3.71 -18.58
N ALA A 11 -14.40 -4.08 -17.72
CA ALA A 11 -13.14 -3.37 -17.59
C ALA A 11 -12.24 -3.58 -18.82
N PRO A 12 -11.37 -2.59 -19.15
CA PRO A 12 -10.30 -2.79 -20.12
C PRO A 12 -9.40 -3.99 -19.76
N SER A 13 -8.91 -4.69 -20.77
CA SER A 13 -7.96 -5.80 -20.59
C SER A 13 -6.62 -5.29 -20.05
N LEU A 14 -6.12 -5.96 -19.01
CA LEU A 14 -4.78 -5.71 -18.48
C LEU A 14 -3.65 -6.25 -19.37
N ASN A 15 -3.96 -7.07 -20.38
CA ASN A 15 -2.97 -7.71 -21.24
C ASN A 15 -1.90 -8.47 -20.44
N LEU A 16 -2.33 -9.17 -19.38
CA LEU A 16 -1.46 -9.94 -18.51
C LEU A 16 -0.62 -10.93 -19.34
N PRO A 17 0.72 -10.90 -19.24
CA PRO A 17 1.56 -11.82 -19.98
C PRO A 17 1.28 -13.26 -19.58
N LYS A 18 1.43 -14.20 -20.51
CA LYS A 18 1.33 -15.63 -20.21
C LYS A 18 2.68 -16.15 -19.69
N SER A 19 2.67 -16.88 -18.59
CA SER A 19 3.81 -17.64 -18.08
C SER A 19 3.31 -18.68 -17.08
N ASP A 20 4.01 -19.80 -16.99
CA ASP A 20 3.80 -20.82 -15.95
C ASP A 20 4.73 -20.61 -14.73
N SER A 21 5.66 -19.64 -14.80
CA SER A 21 6.54 -19.30 -13.68
C SER A 21 5.79 -18.46 -12.66
N THR A 22 5.85 -18.86 -11.38
CA THR A 22 5.14 -18.22 -10.27
C THR A 22 6.10 -17.93 -9.13
N VAL A 23 5.68 -17.03 -8.23
CA VAL A 23 6.37 -16.73 -6.98
C VAL A 23 5.45 -17.02 -5.80
N GLN A 24 6.02 -17.43 -4.67
CA GLN A 24 5.31 -17.41 -3.39
C GLN A 24 5.36 -16.00 -2.82
N VAL A 25 4.23 -15.51 -2.34
CA VAL A 25 4.12 -14.17 -1.76
C VAL A 25 3.59 -14.30 -0.35
N HIS A 26 4.32 -13.76 0.63
CA HIS A 26 3.81 -13.55 1.98
C HIS A 26 3.51 -12.07 2.17
N ILE A 27 2.33 -11.76 2.73
CA ILE A 27 2.00 -10.42 3.19
C ILE A 27 2.38 -10.29 4.67
N ILE A 28 3.08 -9.21 5.00
CA ILE A 28 3.62 -8.94 6.33
C ILE A 28 2.94 -7.67 6.86
N ASN A 29 2.28 -7.79 8.02
CA ASN A 29 1.95 -6.61 8.81
C ASN A 29 3.24 -6.14 9.47
N THR A 30 3.73 -4.96 9.07
CA THR A 30 5.03 -4.42 9.51
C THR A 30 4.99 -3.88 10.94
N THR A 31 3.81 -3.94 11.58
CA THR A 31 3.51 -3.34 12.89
C THR A 31 3.70 -1.83 12.94
N CYS A 32 3.90 -1.20 11.78
CA CYS A 32 3.82 0.23 11.58
C CYS A 32 2.35 0.61 11.37
N ASP A 33 1.78 1.28 12.37
CA ASP A 33 0.44 1.84 12.32
C ASP A 33 0.56 3.37 12.40
N VAL A 34 -0.06 4.05 11.45
CA VAL A 34 0.03 5.52 11.29
C VAL A 34 -1.37 6.11 11.31
N VAL A 35 -1.50 7.28 11.94
CA VAL A 35 -2.67 8.15 11.77
C VAL A 35 -2.20 9.42 11.11
N VAL A 36 -2.86 9.80 10.01
CA VAL A 36 -2.52 11.00 9.23
C VAL A 36 -3.73 11.91 9.03
N PRO A 37 -3.54 13.23 8.81
CA PRO A 37 -4.62 14.13 8.40
C PRO A 37 -5.15 13.75 7.01
N ALA A 38 -6.46 13.61 6.86
CA ALA A 38 -7.07 13.20 5.58
C ALA A 38 -6.83 14.25 4.48
N ASP A 39 -6.80 15.53 4.83
CA ASP A 39 -6.63 16.63 3.87
C ASP A 39 -5.25 16.70 3.20
N ALA A 40 -4.28 15.94 3.73
CA ALA A 40 -2.95 15.77 3.16
C ALA A 40 -2.89 14.66 2.09
N PHE A 41 -3.96 13.87 1.94
CA PHE A 41 -4.05 12.74 1.00
C PHE A 41 -5.28 12.81 0.08
N VAL A 42 -6.46 13.08 0.62
CA VAL A 42 -7.73 12.96 -0.10
C VAL A 42 -8.53 14.26 -0.13
N GLN A 43 -9.34 14.41 -1.18
CA GLN A 43 -10.37 15.44 -1.29
C GLN A 43 -11.68 14.88 -1.89
N PRO A 44 -12.85 15.33 -1.42
CA PRO A 44 -13.04 16.19 -0.25
C PRO A 44 -12.76 15.44 1.05
N VAL A 45 -12.48 16.18 2.14
CA VAL A 45 -12.47 15.60 3.48
C VAL A 45 -13.92 15.44 3.94
N LEU A 46 -14.33 14.20 4.25
CA LEU A 46 -15.66 13.95 4.78
C LEU A 46 -15.72 14.33 6.26
N LYS A 47 -16.83 14.97 6.66
CA LYS A 47 -17.09 15.26 8.07
C LYS A 47 -17.16 13.96 8.87
N GLY A 48 -16.35 13.85 9.92
CA GLY A 48 -16.20 12.64 10.73
C GLY A 48 -15.11 11.69 10.24
N GLN A 49 -14.34 12.08 9.21
CA GLN A 49 -13.16 11.37 8.74
C GLN A 49 -12.04 12.37 8.39
N GLU A 50 -11.71 13.21 9.36
CA GLU A 50 -10.64 14.20 9.25
C GLU A 50 -9.24 13.58 9.34
N THR A 51 -9.16 12.30 9.73
CA THR A 51 -7.93 11.51 9.79
C THR A 51 -8.11 10.16 9.09
N LEU A 52 -7.03 9.62 8.55
CA LEU A 52 -6.97 8.26 8.00
C LEU A 52 -6.13 7.36 8.91
N ASN A 53 -6.63 6.16 9.14
CA ASN A 53 -5.90 5.06 9.77
C ASN A 53 -5.16 4.29 8.68
N LEU A 54 -3.84 4.29 8.75
CA LEU A 54 -2.96 3.66 7.77
C LEU A 54 -2.10 2.59 8.47
N PRO A 55 -2.54 1.31 8.50
CA PRO A 55 -1.58 0.23 8.78
C PRO A 55 -0.57 0.17 7.63
N THR A 56 0.58 -0.47 7.83
CA THR A 56 1.59 -0.57 6.77
C THR A 56 1.96 -2.03 6.50
N PHE A 57 1.89 -2.43 5.22
CA PHE A 57 2.23 -3.77 4.77
C PHE A 57 3.48 -3.82 3.90
N ALA A 58 4.24 -4.89 4.06
CA ALA A 58 5.36 -5.27 3.20
C ALA A 58 5.16 -6.71 2.70
N PHE A 59 5.97 -7.14 1.73
CA PHE A 59 5.82 -8.46 1.14
C PHE A 59 7.15 -9.17 1.00
N LEU A 60 7.18 -10.45 1.37
CA LEU A 60 8.29 -11.36 1.07
C LEU A 60 7.93 -12.15 -0.18
N VAL A 61 8.73 -12.00 -1.23
CA VAL A 61 8.52 -12.65 -2.54
C VAL A 61 9.63 -13.68 -2.76
N VAL A 62 9.23 -14.95 -2.94
CA VAL A 62 10.14 -16.08 -3.10
C VAL A 62 9.93 -16.70 -4.49
N ASN A 63 10.93 -16.61 -5.35
CA ASN A 63 11.02 -17.40 -6.58
C ASN A 63 11.83 -18.67 -6.30
N GLU A 64 11.13 -19.76 -5.97
CA GLU A 64 11.77 -21.04 -5.63
C GLU A 64 12.58 -21.63 -6.80
N LYS A 65 12.09 -21.45 -8.03
CA LYS A 65 12.73 -21.98 -9.25
C LYS A 65 14.09 -21.34 -9.50
N LEU A 66 14.21 -20.04 -9.24
CA LEU A 66 15.47 -19.29 -9.37
C LEU A 66 16.29 -19.28 -8.08
N GLY A 67 15.73 -19.77 -6.96
CA GLY A 67 16.35 -19.67 -5.64
C GLY A 67 16.54 -18.22 -5.20
N LYS A 68 15.58 -17.33 -5.54
CA LYS A 68 15.65 -15.89 -5.26
C LYS A 68 14.60 -15.47 -4.26
N THR A 69 14.99 -14.64 -3.30
CA THR A 69 14.11 -14.07 -2.29
C THR A 69 14.31 -12.57 -2.20
N ILE A 70 13.22 -11.80 -2.33
CA ILE A 70 13.26 -10.35 -2.20
C ILE A 70 12.20 -9.86 -1.22
N MET A 71 12.48 -8.71 -0.60
CA MET A 71 11.47 -7.91 0.08
C MET A 71 10.90 -6.87 -0.88
N PHE A 72 9.60 -6.64 -0.82
CA PHE A 72 8.93 -5.48 -1.39
C PHE A 72 8.42 -4.62 -0.24
N ASP A 73 9.05 -3.46 -0.06
CA ASP A 73 9.02 -2.59 1.12
C ASP A 73 9.49 -3.26 2.43
N LEU A 74 9.75 -2.42 3.42
CA LEU A 74 10.30 -2.80 4.73
C LEU A 74 9.48 -2.21 5.91
N GLY A 75 8.38 -1.51 5.64
CA GLY A 75 7.65 -0.78 6.68
C GLY A 75 8.44 0.43 7.20
N CYS A 76 8.09 0.89 8.41
CA CYS A 76 8.85 1.91 9.13
C CYS A 76 9.93 1.28 10.02
N ARG A 77 11.04 1.99 10.25
CA ARG A 77 12.01 1.60 11.26
C ARG A 77 11.40 1.71 12.66
N LYS A 78 11.73 0.75 13.54
CA LYS A 78 11.24 0.72 14.93
C LYS A 78 11.69 1.93 15.74
N ASP A 79 12.93 2.36 15.49
CA ASP A 79 13.58 3.51 16.09
C ASP A 79 13.42 4.75 15.20
N TRP A 80 12.18 5.09 14.82
CA TRP A 80 11.85 6.14 13.85
C TRP A 80 12.43 7.53 14.19
N TRP A 81 12.81 7.78 15.44
CA TRP A 81 13.55 8.99 15.85
C TRP A 81 14.99 9.06 15.31
N ASN A 82 15.52 7.96 14.74
CA ASN A 82 16.84 7.87 14.14
C ASN A 82 16.84 8.08 12.61
N PHE A 83 15.70 8.44 12.00
CA PHE A 83 15.68 8.90 10.61
C PHE A 83 16.54 10.16 10.42
N ALA A 84 16.89 10.45 9.16
CA ALA A 84 17.60 11.68 8.81
C ALA A 84 16.85 12.91 9.38
N PRO A 85 17.54 13.98 9.83
CA PRO A 85 16.90 15.09 10.52
C PRO A 85 15.73 15.72 9.77
N VAL A 86 15.79 15.75 8.43
CA VAL A 86 14.69 16.26 7.59
C VAL A 86 13.44 15.38 7.72
N ALA A 87 13.58 14.06 7.59
CA ALA A 87 12.48 13.12 7.74
C ALA A 87 11.97 13.07 9.19
N HIS A 88 12.86 13.06 10.18
CA HIS A 88 12.49 13.04 11.60
C HIS A 88 11.63 14.26 11.98
N ASN A 89 11.93 15.45 11.45
CA ASN A 89 11.13 16.65 11.70
C ASN A 89 9.68 16.56 11.19
N ILE A 90 9.38 15.64 10.28
CA ILE A 90 8.01 15.44 9.78
C ILE A 90 7.13 14.83 10.86
N PHE A 91 7.63 13.86 11.63
CA PHE A 91 6.86 13.22 12.71
C PHE A 91 6.33 14.26 13.72
N LYS A 92 7.19 15.20 14.12
CA LYS A 92 6.84 16.27 15.06
C LYS A 92 5.75 17.23 14.55
N LYS A 93 5.68 17.43 13.23
CA LYS A 93 4.88 18.51 12.63
C LYS A 93 3.61 18.04 11.97
N ALA A 94 3.60 16.83 11.43
CA ALA A 94 2.59 16.40 10.47
C ALA A 94 1.96 15.04 10.79
N ILE A 95 2.51 14.27 11.74
CA ILE A 95 2.05 12.90 12.02
C ILE A 95 1.36 12.86 13.40
N PRO A 96 0.02 12.81 13.44
CA PRO A 96 -0.75 12.67 14.68
C PRO A 96 -0.41 11.41 15.50
N GLY A 97 -0.17 10.28 14.82
CA GLY A 97 0.15 9.03 15.50
C GLY A 97 1.01 8.10 14.67
N LEU A 98 1.93 7.43 15.34
CA LEU A 98 2.84 6.44 14.77
C LEU A 98 3.20 5.43 15.86
N SER A 99 3.06 4.14 15.58
CA SER A 99 3.61 3.09 16.42
C SER A 99 4.29 2.06 15.54
N VAL A 100 5.48 1.63 15.95
CA VAL A 100 6.22 0.53 15.31
C VAL A 100 6.68 -0.42 16.41
N SER A 101 5.99 -1.55 16.59
CA SER A 101 6.29 -2.46 17.71
C SER A 101 7.51 -3.36 17.44
N LYS A 102 7.74 -3.69 16.16
CA LYS A 102 8.84 -4.50 15.67
C LYS A 102 9.36 -3.95 14.35
N GLY A 103 10.67 -3.97 14.16
CA GLY A 103 11.27 -3.78 12.85
C GLY A 103 11.03 -5.00 11.96
N ILE A 104 11.03 -4.81 10.63
CA ILE A 104 10.84 -5.89 9.66
C ILE A 104 11.85 -7.03 9.83
N ASN A 105 13.08 -6.71 10.25
CA ASN A 105 14.12 -7.68 10.57
C ASN A 105 13.69 -8.61 11.72
N GLU A 106 13.10 -8.07 12.79
CA GLU A 106 12.59 -8.85 13.92
C GLU A 106 11.43 -9.75 13.47
N ILE A 107 10.51 -9.22 12.65
CA ILE A 107 9.36 -9.97 12.14
C ILE A 107 9.80 -11.16 11.28
N LEU A 108 10.74 -10.93 10.35
CA LEU A 108 11.30 -11.98 9.49
C LEU A 108 12.01 -13.06 10.31
N GLN A 109 12.86 -12.67 11.27
CA GLN A 109 13.60 -13.62 12.12
C GLN A 109 12.67 -14.43 13.03
N ASP A 110 11.66 -13.80 13.62
CA ASP A 110 10.63 -14.49 14.40
C ASP A 110 9.83 -15.51 13.57
N GLY A 111 9.68 -15.23 12.27
CA GLY A 111 9.09 -16.15 11.30
C GLY A 111 10.05 -17.18 10.72
N GLY A 112 11.31 -17.22 11.19
CA GLY A 112 12.31 -18.20 10.78
C GLY A 112 13.08 -17.87 9.50
N VAL A 113 13.01 -16.62 9.00
CA VAL A 113 13.76 -16.18 7.82
C VAL A 113 15.15 -15.71 8.23
N ASP A 114 16.19 -16.28 7.59
CA ASP A 114 17.56 -15.79 7.67
C ASP A 114 17.74 -14.60 6.72
N LEU A 115 18.04 -13.42 7.27
CA LEU A 115 18.23 -12.19 6.50
C LEU A 115 19.36 -12.31 5.46
N ASN A 116 20.33 -13.21 5.68
CA ASN A 116 21.40 -13.48 4.70
C ASN A 116 20.91 -14.17 3.42
N LYS A 117 19.65 -14.62 3.38
CA LYS A 117 19.01 -15.22 2.21
C LYS A 117 18.20 -14.23 1.38
N ILE A 118 18.09 -12.97 1.82
CA ILE A 118 17.44 -11.92 1.04
C ILE A 118 18.42 -11.43 -0.04
N ASP A 119 18.07 -11.64 -1.30
CA ASP A 119 18.85 -11.21 -2.46
C ASP A 119 18.68 -9.71 -2.76
N GLY A 120 17.53 -9.13 -2.38
CA GLY A 120 17.25 -7.73 -2.66
C GLY A 120 16.06 -7.17 -1.89
N ILE A 121 16.05 -5.85 -1.79
CA ILE A 121 15.00 -5.04 -1.18
C ILE A 121 14.50 -4.11 -2.28
N VAL A 122 13.25 -4.27 -2.68
CA VAL A 122 12.56 -3.33 -3.56
C VAL A 122 11.86 -2.31 -2.68
N TRP A 123 12.20 -1.03 -2.84
CA TRP A 123 11.39 0.05 -2.31
C TRP A 123 10.39 0.48 -3.36
N SER A 124 9.11 0.41 -3.01
CA SER A 124 8.04 1.02 -3.79
C SER A 124 8.33 2.52 -3.96
N HIS A 125 8.79 3.18 -2.90
CA HIS A 125 9.32 4.53 -2.90
C HIS A 125 10.06 4.85 -1.59
N TRP A 126 10.50 6.10 -1.43
CA TRP A 126 11.46 6.51 -0.40
C TRP A 126 10.83 7.01 0.91
N HIS A 127 9.50 7.04 1.04
CA HIS A 127 8.89 7.51 2.30
C HIS A 127 9.21 6.57 3.45
N TRP A 128 9.24 7.15 4.65
CA TRP A 128 9.80 6.58 5.87
C TRP A 128 9.06 5.32 6.35
N ASP A 129 7.81 5.13 5.96
CA ASP A 129 7.00 3.95 6.24
C ASP A 129 7.17 2.81 5.22
N HIS A 130 8.06 2.95 4.24
CA HIS A 130 8.35 1.90 3.27
C HIS A 130 9.80 1.43 3.33
N THR A 131 10.69 2.25 3.89
CA THR A 131 12.13 2.09 3.77
C THR A 131 12.75 1.23 4.87
N GLY A 132 12.12 1.14 6.03
CA GLY A 132 12.62 0.39 7.19
C GLY A 132 14.03 0.81 7.60
N ASP A 133 14.86 -0.17 7.98
CA ASP A 133 16.29 0.02 8.22
C ASP A 133 17.10 -1.00 7.37
N PRO A 134 17.52 -0.62 6.15
CA PRO A 134 18.32 -1.50 5.29
C PRO A 134 19.67 -1.88 5.89
N SER A 135 20.21 -1.13 6.84
CA SER A 135 21.52 -1.41 7.46
C SER A 135 21.51 -2.72 8.25
N LEU A 136 20.33 -3.21 8.65
CA LEU A 136 20.13 -4.49 9.33
C LEU A 136 20.12 -5.70 8.36
N PHE A 137 20.11 -5.45 7.05
CA PHE A 137 20.20 -6.47 6.00
C PHE A 137 21.64 -6.56 5.48
N PRO A 138 22.07 -7.74 5.01
CA PRO A 138 23.41 -7.91 4.46
C PRO A 138 23.65 -6.94 3.30
N HIS A 139 24.88 -6.45 3.15
CA HIS A 139 25.25 -5.57 2.04
C HIS A 139 25.15 -6.25 0.66
N SER A 140 25.11 -7.58 0.64
CA SER A 140 24.85 -8.37 -0.58
C SER A 140 23.41 -8.28 -1.06
N ALA A 141 22.46 -7.87 -0.20
CA ALA A 141 21.10 -7.58 -0.63
C ALA A 141 21.11 -6.25 -1.42
N GLU A 142 20.77 -6.33 -2.71
CA GLU A 142 20.66 -5.14 -3.55
C GLU A 142 19.50 -4.26 -3.07
N LEU A 143 19.63 -2.95 -3.23
CA LEU A 143 18.53 -2.01 -3.06
C LEU A 143 17.98 -1.63 -4.42
N ILE A 144 16.74 -2.00 -4.71
CA ILE A 144 16.06 -1.76 -5.98
C ILE A 144 15.08 -0.61 -5.80
N VAL A 145 15.19 0.39 -6.67
CA VAL A 145 14.42 1.65 -6.62
C VAL A 145 13.91 2.03 -8.01
N GLY A 146 12.85 2.84 -8.06
CA GLY A 146 12.31 3.34 -9.32
C GLY A 146 13.05 4.55 -9.90
N PRO A 147 12.64 5.00 -11.11
CA PRO A 147 13.34 6.03 -11.89
C PRO A 147 13.54 7.35 -11.16
N GLY A 148 14.74 7.93 -11.28
CA GLY A 148 15.07 9.24 -10.72
C GLY A 148 15.42 9.24 -9.22
N PHE A 149 15.33 8.09 -8.55
CA PHE A 149 15.65 7.97 -7.13
C PHE A 149 17.08 8.42 -6.83
N LYS A 150 18.08 7.92 -7.57
CA LYS A 150 19.50 8.19 -7.29
C LYS A 150 19.82 9.67 -7.43
N GLU A 151 19.30 10.31 -8.47
CA GLU A 151 19.51 11.75 -8.70
C GLU A 151 18.88 12.59 -7.59
N ALA A 152 17.68 12.23 -7.13
CA ALA A 152 16.93 13.04 -6.19
C ALA A 152 17.30 12.78 -4.72
N LEU A 153 17.63 11.54 -4.34
CA LEU A 153 17.75 11.10 -2.94
C LEU A 153 19.19 10.77 -2.49
N MET A 154 20.15 10.65 -3.41
CA MET A 154 21.55 10.35 -3.06
C MET A 154 22.48 11.55 -3.29
N PRO A 155 23.54 11.74 -2.47
CA PRO A 155 23.88 10.95 -1.27
C PRO A 155 22.96 11.27 -0.07
N GLY A 156 23.01 10.42 0.94
CA GLY A 156 22.20 10.54 2.16
C GLY A 156 22.86 11.38 3.27
N TYR A 157 22.18 11.51 4.39
CA TYR A 157 22.69 12.15 5.60
C TYR A 157 23.69 11.23 6.32
N PRO A 158 24.84 11.72 6.83
CA PRO A 158 25.25 13.12 6.94
C PRO A 158 26.07 13.66 5.77
N VAL A 159 26.33 12.88 4.71
CA VAL A 159 27.10 13.33 3.54
C VAL A 159 26.44 14.55 2.89
N LYS A 160 25.11 14.52 2.75
CA LYS A 160 24.26 15.66 2.41
C LYS A 160 23.40 16.05 3.62
N LYS A 161 23.56 17.28 4.10
CA LYS A 161 22.95 17.74 5.37
C LYS A 161 21.43 17.82 5.34
N ASP A 162 20.86 18.13 4.18
CA ASP A 162 19.44 18.29 3.92
C ASP A 162 18.81 17.06 3.23
N ALA A 163 19.49 15.91 3.27
CA ALA A 163 18.94 14.67 2.72
C ALA A 163 17.78 14.13 3.56
N HIS A 164 16.80 13.53 2.86
CA HIS A 164 15.69 12.81 3.48
C HIS A 164 16.06 11.39 3.92
N MET A 165 17.08 10.81 3.27
CA MET A 165 17.57 9.44 3.51
C MET A 165 18.88 9.47 4.31
N LEU A 166 19.22 8.35 4.94
CA LEU A 166 20.52 8.18 5.58
C LEU A 166 21.53 7.61 4.58
N GLU A 167 22.80 7.98 4.71
CA GLU A 167 23.87 7.39 3.90
C GLU A 167 23.99 5.87 4.16
N THR A 168 23.73 5.44 5.40
CA THR A 168 23.71 4.03 5.82
C THR A 168 22.63 3.20 5.14
N ASP A 169 21.61 3.84 4.55
CA ASP A 169 20.59 3.14 3.77
C ASP A 169 21.19 2.57 2.48
N PHE A 170 22.24 3.22 1.94
CA PHE A 170 22.91 2.90 0.68
C PHE A 170 24.32 2.33 0.86
N GLU A 171 24.93 2.54 2.03
CA GLU A 171 26.33 2.26 2.26
C GLU A 171 26.67 0.79 2.01
N GLY A 172 27.70 0.55 1.18
CA GLY A 172 28.25 -0.78 0.94
C GLY A 172 27.40 -1.72 0.10
N ARG A 173 26.20 -1.32 -0.37
CA ARG A 173 25.31 -2.14 -1.20
C ARG A 173 25.21 -1.63 -2.64
N ASN A 174 24.80 -2.51 -3.55
CA ASN A 174 24.43 -2.10 -4.90
C ASN A 174 23.04 -1.45 -4.87
N VAL A 175 22.96 -0.17 -5.23
CA VAL A 175 21.68 0.51 -5.48
C VAL A 175 21.37 0.40 -6.97
N ARG A 176 20.29 -0.29 -7.33
CA ARG A 176 19.85 -0.53 -8.70
C ARG A 176 18.59 0.29 -8.99
N GLU A 177 18.75 1.32 -9.82
CA GLU A 177 17.61 2.09 -10.32
C GLU A 177 17.06 1.41 -11.58
N ILE A 178 15.77 1.11 -11.57
CA ILE A 178 15.08 0.47 -12.69
C ILE A 178 14.70 1.52 -13.74
N SER A 179 14.96 1.22 -15.01
CA SER A 179 14.45 1.98 -16.14
C SER A 179 13.30 1.24 -16.83
N PHE A 180 12.31 1.99 -17.29
CA PHE A 180 11.13 1.48 -18.00
C PHE A 180 11.19 1.84 -19.49
N ASP A 181 12.38 1.66 -20.09
CA ASP A 181 12.65 2.06 -21.48
C ASP A 181 12.03 1.10 -22.52
N GLY A 182 11.44 -0.01 -22.05
CA GLY A 182 10.69 -0.94 -22.88
C GLY A 182 9.33 -0.39 -23.28
N ASN A 183 8.81 -0.82 -24.42
CA ASN A 183 7.43 -0.54 -24.83
C ASN A 183 6.40 -1.52 -24.21
N THR A 184 6.78 -2.24 -23.15
CA THR A 184 5.94 -3.21 -22.46
C THR A 184 5.08 -2.54 -21.41
N LYS A 185 3.79 -2.89 -21.38
CA LYS A 185 2.83 -2.43 -20.38
C LYS A 185 1.98 -3.58 -19.89
N ILE A 186 1.60 -3.51 -18.62
CA ILE A 186 0.50 -4.29 -18.05
C ILE A 186 -0.57 -3.29 -17.63
N GLY A 187 -1.79 -3.48 -18.14
CA GLY A 187 -2.81 -2.45 -18.20
C GLY A 187 -2.25 -1.20 -18.86
N GLN A 188 -2.30 -0.09 -18.14
CA GLN A 188 -1.77 1.19 -18.60
C GLN A 188 -0.40 1.56 -18.04
N TYR A 189 0.20 0.73 -17.18
CA TYR A 189 1.51 1.00 -16.58
C TYR A 189 2.66 0.41 -17.39
N PRO A 190 3.73 1.19 -17.65
CA PRO A 190 5.01 0.60 -18.07
C PRO A 190 5.43 -0.51 -17.11
N SER A 191 5.93 -1.61 -17.65
CA SER A 191 6.23 -2.81 -16.87
C SER A 191 7.63 -3.33 -17.14
N TYR A 192 8.30 -3.81 -16.09
CA TYR A 192 9.61 -4.45 -16.11
C TYR A 192 9.52 -5.86 -15.50
N ASP A 193 9.84 -6.89 -16.27
CA ASP A 193 9.91 -8.28 -15.75
C ASP A 193 11.20 -8.46 -14.93
N PHE A 194 11.06 -8.48 -13.61
CA PHE A 194 12.19 -8.36 -12.69
C PHE A 194 13.06 -9.62 -12.66
N PHE A 195 12.42 -10.79 -12.69
CA PHE A 195 13.13 -12.07 -12.73
C PHE A 195 13.37 -12.57 -14.17
N GLY A 196 12.69 -11.99 -15.16
CA GLY A 196 12.82 -12.34 -16.57
C GLY A 196 12.11 -13.65 -16.96
N ASP A 197 11.36 -14.25 -16.05
CA ASP A 197 10.61 -15.49 -16.25
C ASP A 197 9.08 -15.29 -16.24
N GLY A 198 8.63 -14.04 -16.10
CA GLY A 198 7.24 -13.63 -16.03
C GLY A 198 6.52 -13.91 -14.72
N SER A 199 7.27 -14.20 -13.64
CA SER A 199 6.72 -14.45 -12.30
C SER A 199 6.55 -13.20 -11.45
N PHE A 200 7.34 -12.15 -11.67
CA PHE A 200 7.28 -10.90 -10.90
C PHE A 200 7.63 -9.69 -11.77
N TYR A 201 6.74 -8.71 -11.80
CA TYR A 201 6.91 -7.47 -12.54
C TYR A 201 6.98 -6.28 -11.59
N LEU A 202 7.79 -5.29 -11.94
CA LEU A 202 7.69 -3.94 -11.41
C LEU A 202 6.89 -3.09 -12.40
N LEU A 203 6.07 -2.19 -11.90
CA LEU A 203 5.24 -1.26 -12.67
C LEU A 203 5.64 0.17 -12.33
N ASP A 204 5.79 1.02 -13.35
CA ASP A 204 6.03 2.47 -13.16
C ASP A 204 4.72 3.17 -12.82
N VAL A 205 4.62 3.68 -11.59
CA VAL A 205 3.38 4.24 -11.02
C VAL A 205 3.66 5.64 -10.46
N PRO A 206 3.93 6.62 -11.32
CA PRO A 206 4.40 7.93 -10.86
C PRO A 206 3.30 8.74 -10.17
N GLY A 207 3.71 9.79 -9.48
CA GLY A 207 2.83 10.85 -8.95
C GLY A 207 2.91 11.01 -7.44
N HIS A 208 2.91 9.91 -6.69
CA HIS A 208 3.05 9.96 -5.23
C HIS A 208 4.43 10.44 -4.79
N ALA A 209 5.48 9.74 -5.26
CA ALA A 209 6.86 10.08 -4.96
C ALA A 209 7.72 9.88 -6.20
N VAL A 210 8.88 10.54 -6.23
CA VAL A 210 9.92 10.26 -7.24
C VAL A 210 10.29 8.78 -7.17
N GLY A 211 10.27 8.12 -8.33
CA GLY A 211 10.59 6.70 -8.46
C GLY A 211 9.55 5.76 -7.85
N HIS A 212 8.30 6.19 -7.67
CA HIS A 212 7.24 5.30 -7.17
C HIS A 212 6.96 4.15 -8.16
N ILE A 213 7.02 2.93 -7.63
CA ILE A 213 6.76 1.69 -8.35
C ILE A 213 5.83 0.78 -7.56
N SER A 214 5.04 -0.02 -8.28
CA SER A 214 4.26 -1.13 -7.70
C SER A 214 4.85 -2.47 -8.12
N GLY A 215 4.62 -3.52 -7.32
CA GLY A 215 4.94 -4.90 -7.67
C GLY A 215 3.72 -5.64 -8.19
N LEU A 216 3.89 -6.53 -9.16
CA LEU A 216 2.84 -7.43 -9.65
C LEU A 216 3.40 -8.86 -9.68
N ALA A 217 2.99 -9.67 -8.71
CA ALA A 217 3.45 -11.04 -8.53
C ALA A 217 2.46 -12.03 -9.11
N ARG A 218 2.93 -12.96 -9.94
CA ARG A 218 2.13 -14.08 -10.43
C ARG A 218 2.08 -15.18 -9.36
N THR A 219 0.90 -15.40 -8.78
CA THR A 219 0.69 -16.37 -7.70
C THR A 219 0.29 -17.76 -8.19
N THR A 220 -0.38 -17.83 -9.34
CA THR A 220 -0.66 -19.05 -10.13
C THR A 220 -0.54 -18.69 -11.61
N PRO A 221 -0.52 -19.64 -12.58
CA PRO A 221 -0.45 -19.29 -14.00
C PRO A 221 -1.48 -18.21 -14.43
N ASP A 222 -2.65 -18.22 -13.79
CA ASP A 222 -3.77 -17.34 -14.13
C ASP A 222 -4.03 -16.21 -13.12
N THR A 223 -3.38 -16.17 -11.95
CA THR A 223 -3.69 -15.17 -10.90
C THR A 223 -2.49 -14.36 -10.46
N PHE A 224 -2.75 -13.13 -10.03
CA PHE A 224 -1.75 -12.17 -9.61
C PHE A 224 -2.14 -11.44 -8.33
N VAL A 225 -1.12 -10.92 -7.64
CA VAL A 225 -1.24 -9.96 -6.56
C VAL A 225 -0.53 -8.69 -6.95
N LEU A 226 -1.23 -7.56 -6.93
CA LEU A 226 -0.64 -6.23 -7.09
C LEU A 226 -0.31 -5.67 -5.70
N MET A 227 0.98 -5.50 -5.44
CA MET A 227 1.55 -4.86 -4.25
C MET A 227 1.72 -3.38 -4.58
N GLY A 228 0.73 -2.58 -4.20
CA GLY A 228 0.56 -1.23 -4.75
C GLY A 228 1.53 -0.18 -4.23
N GLY A 229 2.16 -0.42 -3.07
CA GLY A 229 2.76 0.65 -2.30
C GLY A 229 1.72 1.78 -2.11
N ASP A 230 2.18 3.01 -2.28
CA ASP A 230 1.38 4.23 -2.20
C ASP A 230 0.81 4.73 -3.54
N VAL A 231 0.49 3.82 -4.47
CA VAL A 231 -0.35 4.20 -5.61
C VAL A 231 -1.65 4.84 -5.12
N CYS A 232 -2.14 4.40 -3.96
CA CYS A 232 -3.30 4.91 -3.25
C CYS A 232 -3.18 4.56 -1.75
N HIS A 233 -3.77 5.40 -0.88
CA HIS A 233 -3.75 5.23 0.59
C HIS A 233 -5.07 4.73 1.17
N TYR A 234 -6.16 4.75 0.40
CA TYR A 234 -7.49 4.42 0.90
C TYR A 234 -8.39 3.79 -0.17
N GLY A 235 -9.08 2.69 0.17
CA GLY A 235 -9.95 1.96 -0.76
C GLY A 235 -11.01 2.84 -1.44
N GLY A 236 -11.56 3.81 -0.71
CA GLY A 236 -12.56 4.75 -1.22
C GLY A 236 -12.06 5.70 -2.31
N SER A 237 -10.75 5.76 -2.59
CA SER A 237 -10.19 6.60 -3.67
C SER A 237 -10.21 5.90 -5.04
N PHE A 238 -10.42 4.58 -5.06
CA PHE A 238 -10.57 3.80 -6.31
C PHE A 238 -11.78 2.85 -6.31
N ARG A 239 -12.63 2.91 -5.28
CA ARG A 239 -13.89 2.16 -5.19
C ARG A 239 -15.00 3.05 -4.62
N PRO A 240 -16.27 2.89 -5.06
CA PRO A 240 -16.73 2.03 -6.16
C PRO A 240 -16.39 2.59 -7.55
N THR A 241 -16.59 1.77 -8.60
CA THR A 241 -16.39 2.17 -10.00
C THR A 241 -17.49 1.57 -10.89
N PRO A 242 -17.62 1.97 -12.16
CA PRO A 242 -18.57 1.32 -13.08
C PRO A 242 -18.21 -0.15 -13.37
N TYR A 243 -16.94 -0.55 -13.22
CA TYR A 243 -16.46 -1.91 -13.42
C TYR A 243 -16.64 -2.79 -12.17
N ALA A 244 -16.71 -2.17 -11.00
CA ALA A 244 -16.96 -2.81 -9.71
C ALA A 244 -17.95 -1.95 -8.90
N PRO A 245 -19.23 -1.92 -9.30
CA PRO A 245 -20.23 -1.09 -8.62
C PRO A 245 -20.52 -1.64 -7.22
N MET A 246 -20.83 -0.74 -6.29
CA MET A 246 -21.28 -1.12 -4.96
C MET A 246 -22.65 -1.82 -5.06
N PRO A 247 -22.81 -3.04 -4.50
CA PRO A 247 -24.10 -3.73 -4.50
C PRO A 247 -25.11 -3.00 -3.61
N SER A 248 -26.39 -3.25 -3.82
CA SER A 248 -27.51 -2.63 -3.08
C SER A 248 -27.50 -3.02 -1.60
N THR A 249 -26.97 -4.21 -1.32
CA THR A 249 -26.69 -4.76 0.00
C THR A 249 -25.25 -5.24 0.01
N ILE A 250 -24.46 -4.80 0.99
CA ILE A 250 -23.08 -5.25 1.13
C ILE A 250 -23.08 -6.77 1.42
N PRO A 251 -22.34 -7.58 0.64
CA PRO A 251 -22.36 -9.04 0.78
C PRO A 251 -21.89 -9.47 2.16
N GLN A 252 -22.50 -10.53 2.71
CA GLN A 252 -22.15 -11.07 4.02
C GLN A 252 -20.70 -11.59 4.09
N SER A 253 -20.07 -11.88 2.94
CA SER A 253 -18.66 -12.24 2.88
C SER A 253 -17.73 -11.08 3.21
N VAL A 254 -18.16 -9.83 3.05
CA VAL A 254 -17.35 -8.66 3.40
C VAL A 254 -17.20 -8.60 4.91
N VAL A 255 -15.98 -8.38 5.39
CA VAL A 255 -15.70 -8.23 6.81
C VAL A 255 -16.04 -6.80 7.26
N LEU A 256 -17.28 -6.60 7.72
CA LEU A 256 -17.72 -5.36 8.35
C LEU A 256 -17.71 -5.45 9.88
N ASP A 257 -17.48 -4.31 10.54
CA ASP A 257 -17.55 -4.16 11.98
C ASP A 257 -18.96 -4.44 12.50
N GLN A 258 -19.13 -5.62 13.10
CA GLN A 258 -20.43 -6.09 13.60
C GLN A 258 -20.96 -5.30 14.80
N GLN A 259 -20.12 -4.50 15.48
CA GLN A 259 -20.57 -3.61 16.54
C GLN A 259 -21.20 -2.35 15.96
N ARG A 260 -20.81 -1.95 14.75
CA ARG A 260 -21.30 -0.75 14.06
C ARG A 260 -22.39 -1.04 13.04
N PHE A 261 -22.39 -2.21 12.41
CA PHE A 261 -23.26 -2.51 11.28
C PHE A 261 -24.08 -3.79 11.46
N SER A 262 -25.39 -3.68 11.26
CA SER A 262 -26.29 -4.82 11.16
C SER A 262 -26.10 -5.57 9.84
N HIS A 263 -26.27 -6.89 9.87
CA HIS A 263 -26.20 -7.74 8.67
C HIS A 263 -27.58 -8.32 8.34
N PRO A 264 -28.05 -8.30 7.08
CA PRO A 264 -27.43 -7.67 5.90
C PRO A 264 -27.33 -6.14 6.02
N CYS A 265 -26.28 -5.55 5.47
CA CYS A 265 -26.01 -4.11 5.57
C CYS A 265 -26.37 -3.40 4.25
N PRO A 266 -27.41 -2.55 4.20
CA PRO A 266 -27.76 -1.83 2.98
C PRO A 266 -26.69 -0.80 2.61
N CYS A 267 -26.42 -0.65 1.31
CA CYS A 267 -25.41 0.30 0.83
C CYS A 267 -25.73 1.75 1.20
N SER A 268 -27.00 2.08 1.42
CA SER A 268 -27.49 3.42 1.74
C SER A 268 -26.84 4.01 3.00
N ILE A 269 -26.37 3.16 3.91
CA ILE A 269 -25.63 3.57 5.11
C ILE A 269 -24.32 4.27 4.71
N PHE A 270 -23.62 3.74 3.71
CA PHE A 270 -22.33 4.25 3.26
C PHE A 270 -22.48 5.33 2.20
N THR A 271 -23.41 5.15 1.25
CA THR A 271 -23.63 6.15 0.19
C THR A 271 -24.19 7.47 0.73
N ALA A 272 -24.72 7.51 1.96
CA ALA A 272 -25.21 8.73 2.59
C ALA A 272 -24.13 9.79 2.82
N CYS A 273 -22.86 9.38 2.98
CA CYS A 273 -21.74 10.30 3.13
C CYS A 273 -20.98 10.58 1.82
N HIS A 274 -21.41 9.96 0.71
CA HIS A 274 -20.73 10.08 -0.58
C HIS A 274 -20.83 11.52 -1.12
N PRO A 275 -19.73 12.13 -1.59
CA PRO A 275 -19.75 13.52 -2.07
C PRO A 275 -20.48 13.69 -3.42
N ASP A 276 -20.72 12.60 -4.13
CA ASP A 276 -21.54 12.54 -5.34
C ASP A 276 -22.71 11.55 -5.13
N PRO A 277 -23.86 12.00 -4.58
CA PRO A 277 -24.97 11.11 -4.26
C PRO A 277 -25.60 10.41 -5.47
N GLU A 278 -25.51 11.01 -6.66
CA GLU A 278 -26.11 10.46 -7.87
C GLU A 278 -25.34 9.24 -8.39
N ASN A 279 -24.01 9.25 -8.23
CA ASN A 279 -23.12 8.18 -8.69
C ASN A 279 -22.49 7.38 -7.55
N ALA A 280 -22.99 7.48 -6.32
CA ALA A 280 -22.36 6.94 -5.10
C ALA A 280 -22.05 5.43 -5.09
N ARG A 281 -22.65 4.67 -6.01
CA ARG A 281 -22.41 3.22 -6.19
C ARG A 281 -21.47 2.90 -7.35
N THR A 282 -21.01 3.90 -8.10
CA THR A 282 -20.22 3.75 -9.34
C THR A 282 -19.09 4.77 -9.46
N SER A 283 -18.90 5.68 -8.50
CA SER A 283 -17.77 6.61 -8.46
C SER A 283 -17.05 6.52 -7.11
N PRO A 284 -15.71 6.70 -7.06
CA PRO A 284 -14.99 6.72 -5.80
C PRO A 284 -15.41 7.89 -4.89
N TYR A 285 -15.27 7.70 -3.58
CA TYR A 285 -15.52 8.73 -2.57
C TYR A 285 -14.51 9.87 -2.65
N TYR A 286 -13.27 9.58 -3.04
CA TYR A 286 -12.17 10.53 -2.96
C TYR A 286 -11.40 10.68 -4.27
N LYS A 287 -10.83 11.87 -4.42
CA LYS A 287 -9.75 12.18 -5.35
C LYS A 287 -8.48 12.47 -4.56
N VAL A 288 -7.34 12.40 -5.23
CA VAL A 288 -6.07 12.93 -4.73
C VAL A 288 -6.23 14.41 -4.40
N THR A 289 -5.78 14.83 -3.21
CA THR A 289 -5.78 16.24 -2.82
C THR A 289 -4.79 17.06 -3.63
N GLU A 290 -5.20 18.25 -4.06
CA GLU A 290 -4.31 19.24 -4.70
C GLU A 290 -3.86 20.33 -3.72
N LYS A 291 -4.13 20.14 -2.41
CA LYS A 291 -3.72 21.07 -1.36
C LYS A 291 -2.19 21.22 -1.34
N GLU A 292 -1.72 22.46 -1.19
CA GLU A 292 -0.30 22.73 -0.96
C GLU A 292 0.19 22.01 0.30
N GLY A 293 1.35 21.33 0.18
CA GLY A 293 1.90 20.52 1.26
C GLY A 293 1.24 19.14 1.42
N SER A 294 0.52 18.65 0.40
CA SER A 294 0.09 17.25 0.35
C SER A 294 1.28 16.29 0.24
N TRP A 295 1.01 15.00 0.45
CA TRP A 295 2.01 13.95 0.37
C TRP A 295 2.27 13.43 -1.05
N TYR A 296 1.79 14.14 -2.09
CA TYR A 296 2.03 13.80 -3.49
C TYR A 296 3.05 14.75 -4.13
N ALA A 297 4.08 14.20 -4.74
CA ALA A 297 5.06 14.95 -5.53
C ALA A 297 4.41 15.60 -6.78
N ASP A 298 3.46 14.91 -7.41
CA ASP A 298 2.65 15.42 -8.52
C ASP A 298 1.20 14.89 -8.39
N PRO A 299 0.30 15.67 -7.74
CA PRO A 299 -1.07 15.23 -7.50
C PRO A 299 -1.86 14.89 -8.77
N PRO A 300 -1.81 15.68 -9.86
CA PRO A 300 -2.46 15.31 -11.12
C PRO A 300 -1.95 14.00 -11.74
N VAL A 301 -0.64 13.72 -11.67
CA VAL A 301 -0.08 12.43 -12.11
C VAL A 301 -0.56 11.30 -11.19
N ALA A 302 -0.54 11.50 -9.87
CA ALA A 302 -0.99 10.50 -8.90
C ALA A 302 -2.46 10.11 -9.13
N GLN A 303 -3.33 11.08 -9.40
CA GLN A 303 -4.74 10.80 -9.73
C GLN A 303 -4.86 9.96 -11.01
N ARG A 304 -4.03 10.22 -12.03
CA ARG A 304 -4.02 9.39 -13.25
C ARG A 304 -3.54 7.97 -12.96
N SER A 305 -2.56 7.79 -12.07
CA SER A 305 -2.13 6.47 -11.61
C SER A 305 -3.30 5.76 -10.90
N ILE A 306 -3.95 6.38 -9.91
CA ILE A 306 -5.15 5.79 -9.26
C ILE A 306 -6.23 5.39 -10.28
N ASN A 307 -6.49 6.22 -11.29
CA ASN A 307 -7.47 5.90 -12.33
C ASN A 307 -7.10 4.64 -13.14
N ARG A 308 -5.81 4.34 -13.30
CA ARG A 308 -5.33 3.12 -13.96
C ARG A 308 -5.39 1.90 -13.05
N LEU A 309 -5.19 2.08 -11.74
CA LEU A 309 -5.33 1.02 -10.73
C LEU A 309 -6.73 0.39 -10.77
N VAL A 310 -7.76 1.17 -11.09
CA VAL A 310 -9.16 0.70 -11.20
C VAL A 310 -9.31 -0.50 -12.15
N GLU A 311 -8.54 -0.58 -13.23
CA GLU A 311 -8.58 -1.72 -14.15
C GLU A 311 -8.07 -3.00 -13.48
N PHE A 312 -7.01 -2.88 -12.66
CA PHE A 312 -6.47 -3.99 -11.88
C PHE A 312 -7.44 -4.44 -10.78
N ASP A 313 -8.09 -3.49 -10.11
CA ASP A 313 -9.08 -3.79 -9.09
C ASP A 313 -10.32 -4.49 -9.67
N ALA A 314 -10.69 -4.19 -10.91
CA ALA A 314 -11.83 -4.81 -11.57
C ALA A 314 -11.55 -6.24 -12.07
N ASP A 315 -10.30 -6.60 -12.34
CA ASP A 315 -9.94 -7.90 -12.92
C ASP A 315 -10.07 -9.04 -11.89
N GLU A 316 -10.92 -10.04 -12.15
CA GLU A 316 -11.16 -11.16 -11.23
C GLU A 316 -9.92 -12.03 -10.93
N ASN A 317 -8.83 -11.87 -11.69
CA ASN A 317 -7.58 -12.60 -11.54
C ASN A 317 -6.47 -11.77 -10.88
N VAL A 318 -6.78 -10.54 -10.45
CA VAL A 318 -5.83 -9.68 -9.73
C VAL A 318 -6.38 -9.34 -8.34
N PHE A 319 -5.58 -9.62 -7.31
CA PHE A 319 -5.81 -9.13 -5.95
C PHE A 319 -4.97 -7.88 -5.70
N VAL A 320 -5.64 -6.75 -5.51
CA VAL A 320 -4.98 -5.46 -5.20
C VAL A 320 -4.76 -5.35 -3.69
N ALA A 321 -3.50 -5.24 -3.29
CA ALA A 321 -3.06 -4.99 -1.92
C ALA A 321 -2.18 -3.74 -1.90
N ILE A 322 -2.78 -2.58 -1.62
CA ILE A 322 -2.04 -1.33 -1.36
C ILE A 322 -1.45 -1.35 0.05
N ALA A 323 -0.41 -0.56 0.30
CA ALA A 323 0.35 -0.61 1.55
C ALA A 323 -0.50 -0.34 2.80
N HIS A 324 -1.57 0.45 2.65
CA HIS A 324 -2.39 0.92 3.77
C HIS A 324 -3.86 0.48 3.74
N ASP A 325 -4.19 -0.62 3.05
CA ASP A 325 -5.56 -1.12 3.02
C ASP A 325 -5.95 -1.78 4.35
N ILE A 326 -6.53 -0.99 5.26
CA ILE A 326 -7.03 -1.48 6.54
C ILE A 326 -8.07 -2.60 6.41
N GLY A 327 -8.74 -2.72 5.25
CA GLY A 327 -9.66 -3.81 4.94
C GLY A 327 -8.98 -5.18 4.85
N LEU A 328 -7.65 -5.23 4.76
CA LEU A 328 -6.89 -6.47 4.71
C LEU A 328 -6.63 -7.07 6.10
N ILE A 329 -6.61 -6.27 7.17
CA ILE A 329 -6.24 -6.67 8.56
C ILE A 329 -6.98 -7.94 8.99
N ASP A 330 -8.29 -7.97 8.77
CA ASP A 330 -9.19 -9.04 9.22
C ASP A 330 -9.41 -10.14 8.15
N VAL A 331 -8.72 -10.05 7.00
CA VAL A 331 -8.91 -10.97 5.85
C VAL A 331 -7.67 -11.82 5.61
N CYS A 332 -6.48 -11.22 5.63
CA CYS A 332 -5.25 -11.89 5.25
C CYS A 332 -4.67 -12.78 6.35
N GLU A 333 -4.08 -13.89 5.93
CA GLU A 333 -3.21 -14.71 6.78
C GLU A 333 -1.80 -14.11 6.77
N TRP A 334 -1.46 -13.38 7.83
CA TRP A 334 -0.16 -12.71 7.98
C TRP A 334 1.00 -13.70 8.08
N PHE A 335 2.13 -13.35 7.47
CA PHE A 335 3.40 -14.02 7.69
C PHE A 335 3.68 -14.21 9.20
N PRO A 336 4.22 -15.37 9.63
CA PRO A 336 4.64 -16.53 8.84
C PRO A 336 3.54 -17.58 8.60
N LYS A 337 2.27 -17.27 8.91
CA LYS A 337 1.20 -18.29 9.00
C LYS A 337 0.68 -18.77 7.64
N GLY A 338 0.92 -18.03 6.57
CA GLY A 338 0.42 -18.37 5.24
C GLY A 338 1.04 -17.52 4.13
N THR A 339 0.59 -17.80 2.91
CA THR A 339 0.91 -17.05 1.69
C THR A 339 -0.36 -16.45 1.09
N VAL A 340 -0.19 -15.44 0.23
CA VAL A 340 -1.26 -14.82 -0.54
C VAL A 340 -1.66 -15.70 -1.74
N ASN A 341 -0.88 -16.73 -2.12
CA ASN A 341 -1.05 -17.45 -3.38
C ASN A 341 -2.45 -18.04 -3.64
N ASP A 342 -3.15 -18.46 -2.58
CA ASP A 342 -4.51 -19.02 -2.67
C ASP A 342 -5.61 -17.96 -2.45
N TRP A 343 -5.31 -16.66 -2.55
CA TRP A 343 -6.25 -15.56 -2.26
C TRP A 343 -7.59 -15.72 -2.98
N LYS A 344 -7.58 -16.16 -4.26
CA LYS A 344 -8.78 -16.31 -5.09
C LYS A 344 -9.66 -17.46 -4.58
N LYS A 345 -9.04 -18.60 -4.26
CA LYS A 345 -9.73 -19.75 -3.66
C LYS A 345 -10.28 -19.42 -2.26
N LYS A 346 -9.57 -18.60 -1.49
CA LYS A 346 -9.98 -18.14 -0.16
C LYS A 346 -11.01 -17.00 -0.19
N GLY A 347 -11.31 -16.46 -1.38
CA GLY A 347 -12.23 -15.34 -1.58
C GLY A 347 -11.77 -14.04 -0.93
N TRP A 348 -10.45 -13.83 -0.81
CA TRP A 348 -9.91 -12.66 -0.10
C TRP A 348 -10.28 -11.35 -0.79
N LYS A 349 -10.32 -11.34 -2.13
CA LYS A 349 -10.74 -10.18 -2.90
C LYS A 349 -12.16 -9.75 -2.53
N GLU A 350 -13.10 -10.67 -2.53
CA GLU A 350 -14.52 -10.40 -2.23
C GLU A 350 -14.72 -10.02 -0.76
N LYS A 351 -13.93 -10.61 0.15
CA LYS A 351 -13.99 -10.33 1.59
C LYS A 351 -13.46 -8.95 1.95
N SER A 352 -12.44 -8.45 1.24
CA SER A 352 -11.80 -7.16 1.53
C SER A 352 -12.26 -6.01 0.62
N GLN A 353 -12.92 -6.29 -0.51
CA GLN A 353 -13.29 -5.28 -1.53
C GLN A 353 -13.92 -4.02 -0.93
N TRP A 354 -14.82 -4.22 0.03
CA TRP A 354 -15.57 -3.15 0.72
C TRP A 354 -15.13 -2.95 2.18
N GLY A 355 -13.97 -3.46 2.58
CA GLY A 355 -13.45 -3.35 3.95
C GLY A 355 -13.21 -1.91 4.40
N PHE A 356 -12.86 -1.02 3.46
CA PHE A 356 -12.70 0.42 3.73
C PHE A 356 -13.97 1.09 4.23
N LEU A 357 -15.16 0.54 3.96
CA LEU A 357 -16.43 1.08 4.44
C LEU A 357 -16.50 1.15 5.98
N ASN A 358 -15.70 0.32 6.66
CA ASN A 358 -15.55 0.40 8.10
C ASN A 358 -14.97 1.73 8.57
N GLU A 359 -14.15 2.42 7.77
CA GLU A 359 -13.54 3.69 8.17
C GLU A 359 -14.42 4.90 7.87
N LEU A 360 -15.52 4.73 7.11
CA LEU A 360 -16.39 5.84 6.75
C LEU A 360 -17.22 6.35 7.95
N PRO A 361 -17.55 7.66 7.97
CA PRO A 361 -18.48 8.23 8.91
C PRO A 361 -19.91 7.78 8.58
N VAL A 362 -20.69 7.47 9.62
CA VAL A 362 -22.07 6.96 9.47
C VAL A 362 -22.98 7.61 10.50
N ASP A 363 -24.17 8.03 10.07
CA ASP A 363 -25.19 8.67 10.92
C ASP A 363 -24.67 9.87 11.75
N GLY A 364 -23.76 10.65 11.15
CA GLY A 364 -23.14 11.81 11.79
C GLY A 364 -22.09 11.48 12.86
N LYS A 365 -21.75 10.20 13.03
CA LYS A 365 -20.64 9.73 13.87
C LYS A 365 -19.40 9.51 13.02
N SER A 366 -18.24 9.74 13.61
CA SER A 366 -16.96 9.49 12.97
C SER A 366 -16.76 8.01 12.60
N GLY A 367 -15.79 7.77 11.71
CA GLY A 367 -15.30 6.44 11.37
C GLY A 367 -14.70 5.68 12.56
N ARG A 368 -13.91 4.63 12.29
CA ARG A 368 -13.21 3.91 13.36
C ARG A 368 -12.30 4.87 14.15
N PRO A 369 -12.10 4.63 15.45
CA PRO A 369 -11.14 5.40 16.23
C PRO A 369 -9.73 5.23 15.68
N TRP A 370 -8.82 6.08 16.12
CA TRP A 370 -7.40 5.99 15.77
C TRP A 370 -6.83 4.62 16.14
N ILE A 371 -6.10 4.01 15.20
CA ILE A 371 -5.40 2.74 15.42
C ILE A 371 -4.19 2.89 16.36
N VAL A 372 -3.69 4.11 16.54
CA VAL A 372 -2.60 4.45 17.46
C VAL A 372 -2.94 5.69 18.30
N PRO A 373 -2.57 5.73 19.60
CA PRO A 373 -2.96 6.81 20.51
C PRO A 373 -2.14 8.10 20.35
N GLY A 374 -1.09 8.09 19.53
CA GLY A 374 -0.14 9.20 19.35
C GLY A 374 1.18 8.69 18.77
N LEU A 375 2.24 9.50 18.85
CA LEU A 375 3.59 9.04 18.53
C LEU A 375 4.11 8.15 19.66
N VAL A 376 4.42 6.89 19.36
CA VAL A 376 4.83 5.88 20.35
C VAL A 376 6.32 5.61 20.21
N ARG A 377 7.03 5.79 21.33
CA ARG A 377 8.45 5.46 21.50
C ARG A 377 8.61 4.64 22.78
N ASP A 378 9.28 3.49 22.66
CA ASP A 378 9.52 2.57 23.77
C ASP A 378 8.25 2.21 24.57
N GLY A 379 7.13 2.03 23.85
CA GLY A 379 5.82 1.67 24.42
C GLY A 379 5.09 2.82 25.12
N LYS A 380 5.56 4.07 24.99
CA LYS A 380 4.94 5.26 25.59
C LYS A 380 4.62 6.30 24.53
N VAL A 381 3.52 7.03 24.73
CA VAL A 381 3.19 8.19 23.90
C VAL A 381 4.15 9.33 24.25
N VAL A 382 4.79 9.89 23.23
CA VAL A 382 5.76 11.00 23.32
C VAL A 382 5.24 12.25 22.61
N THR A 383 5.70 13.43 23.05
CA THR A 383 5.33 14.73 22.49
C THR A 383 6.51 15.69 22.54
N GLY A 384 6.54 16.69 21.66
CA GLY A 384 7.55 17.77 21.73
C GLY A 384 8.95 17.31 21.35
N ASP A 385 9.93 17.55 22.21
CA ASP A 385 11.33 17.20 21.95
C ASP A 385 11.61 15.69 22.05
N ASP A 386 10.78 14.96 22.81
CA ASP A 386 10.87 13.51 23.00
C ASP A 386 10.27 12.71 21.82
N ALA A 387 9.43 13.39 21.04
CA ALA A 387 8.86 12.91 19.78
C ALA A 387 9.81 13.09 18.60
#